data_AF-A0A229SDR4-F1
#
_entry.id   AF-A0A229SDR4-F1
#
_cell.length_a   1.000
_cell.length_b   1.000
_cell.length_c   1.000
_cell.angle_alpha   90.00
_cell.angle_beta   90.00
_cell.angle_gamma   90.00
#
_symmetry.space_group_name_H-M   'P 1'
#
loop_
_entity.id
_entity.type
_entity.pdbx_description
1 polymer ?
#
loop_
_entity_poly.entity_id
_entity_poly.type
_entity_poly.pdbx_seq_one_letter_code
_entity_poly.pdbx_strand_id
1 'polypeptide(L)'
;MSVSRFSRNHGARPGYALHDAIDLPGWDDRSIWGWDDGTGSFYAQLWRNGSTSDAPGIWLSGASRPYPWPGSVALDIVQHTGAAPLAVVQALGIADPAPRLRDAAEITQQIAQLKSLDDNGGYIGGQLHALAWTQGLETLPPSTGVREDHSRPAPDRVEAEHHLITGRVYLGGGEHTQDFYSGADEALWWTLGH
;
A
#
# COMPACT_ATOMS: atom_id res chain seq x y z
N MET A 1 -15.63 12.22 -15.00
CA MET A 1 -14.57 13.05 -14.38
C MET A 1 -13.24 12.38 -14.67
N SER A 2 -12.29 13.11 -15.24
CA SER A 2 -10.95 12.57 -15.56
C SER A 2 -10.13 12.57 -14.27
N VAL A 3 -9.76 11.39 -13.78
CA VAL A 3 -8.76 11.28 -12.70
C VAL A 3 -7.47 11.92 -13.24
N SER A 4 -6.95 12.91 -12.52
CA SER A 4 -5.68 13.56 -12.86
C SER A 4 -4.59 12.49 -12.91
N ARG A 5 -3.84 12.42 -14.02
CA ARG A 5 -2.64 11.57 -14.12
C ARG A 5 -1.46 12.07 -13.27
N PHE A 6 -1.64 13.19 -12.57
CA PHE A 6 -0.64 13.70 -11.63
C PHE A 6 -0.94 13.15 -10.25
N SER A 7 -0.09 12.25 -9.81
CA SER A 7 -0.08 11.79 -8.42
C SER A 7 0.45 12.91 -7.53
N ARG A 8 -0.49 13.66 -6.96
CA ARG A 8 -0.24 14.95 -6.29
C ARG A 8 0.61 14.82 -5.01
N ASN A 9 0.60 13.65 -4.38
CA ASN A 9 1.26 13.33 -3.11
C ASN A 9 2.24 12.16 -3.23
N HIS A 10 2.66 11.75 -4.43
CA HIS A 10 3.59 10.63 -4.60
C HIS A 10 4.88 10.77 -3.77
N GLY A 11 5.41 11.99 -3.67
CA GLY A 11 6.58 12.31 -2.86
C GLY A 11 6.30 12.53 -1.37
N ALA A 12 5.08 12.28 -0.89
CA ALA A 12 4.70 12.51 0.51
C ALA A 12 5.52 11.61 1.44
N ARG A 13 6.21 12.26 2.36
CA ARG A 13 7.02 11.62 3.39
C ARG A 13 6.48 11.99 4.78
N PRO A 14 6.79 11.21 5.81
CA PRO A 14 6.43 11.56 7.18
C PRO A 14 7.06 12.92 7.58
N GLY A 15 6.35 13.74 8.34
CA GLY A 15 6.87 15.02 8.84
C GLY A 15 6.73 16.23 7.90
N TYR A 16 5.92 16.15 6.84
CA TYR A 16 5.64 17.27 5.94
C TYR A 16 4.22 17.78 6.18
N ALA A 17 4.04 19.10 6.21
CA ALA A 17 2.71 19.70 6.25
C ALA A 17 1.91 19.28 5.00
N LEU A 18 1.00 18.32 5.19
CA LEU A 18 0.17 17.73 4.15
C LEU A 18 -1.29 17.83 4.60
N HIS A 19 -2.14 18.35 3.72
CA HIS A 19 -3.59 18.36 3.88
C HIS A 19 -4.23 18.37 2.49
N ASP A 20 -4.99 17.34 2.17
CA ASP A 20 -5.51 17.15 0.83
C ASP A 20 -6.84 16.37 0.83
N ALA A 21 -7.57 16.47 -0.27
CA ALA A 21 -8.79 15.70 -0.51
C ALA A 21 -8.47 14.21 -0.73
N ILE A 22 -9.47 13.35 -0.56
CA ILE A 22 -9.43 11.95 -0.96
C ILE A 22 -10.39 11.74 -2.13
N ASP A 23 -9.87 11.40 -3.31
CA ASP A 23 -10.67 11.24 -4.54
C ASP A 23 -11.19 9.79 -4.69
N LEU A 24 -11.74 9.21 -3.61
CA LEU A 24 -12.21 7.82 -3.59
C LEU A 24 -13.70 7.75 -3.90
N PRO A 25 -14.15 7.04 -4.97
CA PRO A 25 -15.56 6.99 -5.33
C PRO A 25 -16.48 6.56 -4.18
N GLY A 26 -17.48 7.38 -3.90
CA GLY A 26 -18.45 7.16 -2.82
C GLY A 26 -17.99 7.72 -1.46
N TRP A 27 -16.81 8.33 -1.41
CA TRP A 27 -16.24 9.05 -0.26
C TRP A 27 -15.67 10.43 -0.63
N ASP A 28 -15.70 10.81 -1.91
CA ASP A 28 -15.00 11.95 -2.50
C ASP A 28 -15.67 13.33 -2.31
N ASP A 29 -16.86 13.41 -1.69
CA ASP A 29 -17.56 14.69 -1.51
C ASP A 29 -16.83 15.67 -0.58
N ARG A 30 -16.25 15.16 0.52
CA ARG A 30 -15.60 15.99 1.56
C ARG A 30 -14.51 15.28 2.37
N SER A 31 -14.12 14.07 1.97
CA SER A 31 -13.10 13.33 2.72
C SER A 31 -11.72 13.94 2.52
N ILE A 32 -10.94 13.94 3.59
CA ILE A 32 -9.62 14.57 3.65
C ILE A 32 -8.61 13.65 4.32
N TRP A 33 -7.35 13.85 4.00
CA TRP A 33 -6.23 13.19 4.66
C TRP A 33 -5.04 14.14 4.75
N GLY A 34 -4.05 13.77 5.54
CA GLY A 34 -2.88 14.61 5.70
C GLY A 34 -1.94 14.12 6.78
N TRP A 35 -1.04 15.01 7.16
CA TRP A 35 -0.11 14.84 8.27
C TRP A 35 -0.52 15.76 9.42
N ASP A 36 -0.52 15.22 10.63
CA ASP A 36 -0.76 15.98 11.86
C ASP A 36 0.53 16.04 12.67
N ASP A 37 1.14 17.23 12.73
CA ASP A 37 2.36 17.49 13.51
C ASP A 37 2.16 17.28 15.01
N GLY A 38 0.93 17.46 15.52
CA GLY A 38 0.62 17.28 16.94
C GLY A 38 0.73 15.83 17.39
N THR A 39 0.37 14.89 16.52
CA THR A 39 0.49 13.44 16.79
C THR A 39 1.67 12.78 16.08
N GLY A 40 2.36 13.51 15.20
CA GLY A 40 3.46 12.97 14.39
C GLY A 40 2.99 11.78 13.53
N SER A 41 1.80 11.88 12.95
CA SER A 41 1.17 10.78 12.20
C SER A 41 0.36 11.31 11.02
N PHE A 42 0.23 10.47 10.00
CA PHE A 42 -0.80 10.67 8.99
C PHE A 42 -2.19 10.46 9.59
N TYR A 43 -3.20 11.10 9.01
CA TYR A 43 -4.60 10.94 9.37
C TYR A 43 -5.47 10.85 8.12
N ALA A 44 -6.68 10.33 8.28
CA ALA A 44 -7.74 10.44 7.29
C ALA A 44 -9.10 10.55 7.97
N GLN A 45 -9.96 11.39 7.40
CA GLN A 45 -11.35 11.51 7.80
C GLN A 45 -12.22 11.28 6.58
N LEU A 46 -13.05 10.23 6.63
CA LEU A 46 -13.88 9.82 5.51
C LEU A 46 -15.36 9.95 5.85
N TRP A 47 -16.08 10.63 4.97
CA TRP A 47 -17.53 10.72 4.98
C TRP A 47 -18.07 10.02 3.75
N ARG A 48 -19.04 9.13 3.94
CA ARG A 48 -19.77 8.53 2.82
C ARG A 48 -20.49 9.64 2.05
N ASN A 49 -20.44 9.60 0.72
CA ASN A 49 -21.13 10.60 -0.11
C ASN A 49 -22.62 10.66 0.25
N GLY A 50 -23.16 11.88 0.29
CA GLY A 50 -24.54 12.15 0.73
C GLY A 50 -24.79 12.03 2.25
N SER A 51 -23.79 11.69 3.07
CA SER A 51 -23.94 11.72 4.53
C SER A 51 -24.13 13.16 5.02
N THR A 52 -25.15 13.38 5.85
CA THR A 52 -25.41 14.67 6.52
C THR A 52 -24.79 14.78 7.91
N SER A 53 -24.05 13.76 8.36
CA SER A 53 -23.39 13.76 9.67
C SER A 53 -22.27 14.80 9.74
N ASP A 54 -22.12 15.51 10.85
CA ASP A 54 -20.95 16.38 11.06
C ASP A 54 -19.68 15.54 11.30
N ALA A 55 -19.81 14.41 11.99
CA ALA A 55 -18.68 13.50 12.25
C ALA A 55 -18.39 12.57 11.06
N PRO A 56 -17.11 12.25 10.79
CA PRO A 56 -16.74 11.27 9.77
C PRO A 56 -17.21 9.86 10.14
N GLY A 57 -17.54 9.07 9.14
CA GLY A 57 -17.87 7.65 9.34
C GLY A 57 -16.63 6.82 9.64
N ILE A 58 -15.47 7.23 9.14
CA ILE A 58 -14.16 6.64 9.43
C ILE A 58 -13.21 7.77 9.82
N TRP A 59 -12.61 7.68 11.00
CA TRP A 59 -11.58 8.61 11.46
C TRP A 59 -10.33 7.81 11.81
N LEU A 60 -9.29 7.95 10.99
CA LEU A 60 -7.95 7.42 11.24
C LEU A 60 -7.09 8.55 11.82
N SER A 61 -6.61 8.40 13.05
CA SER A 61 -5.82 9.43 13.75
C SER A 61 -4.71 8.83 14.59
N GLY A 62 -3.56 9.53 14.59
CA GLY A 62 -2.41 9.29 15.47
C GLY A 62 -2.76 9.18 16.96
N ALA A 63 -3.84 9.81 17.41
CA ALA A 63 -4.30 9.75 18.79
C ALA A 63 -4.80 8.35 19.20
N SER A 64 -5.34 7.58 18.24
CA SER A 64 -5.82 6.21 18.47
C SER A 64 -4.71 5.18 18.27
N ARG A 65 -3.90 5.35 17.22
CA ARG A 65 -2.68 4.59 16.94
C ARG A 65 -1.83 5.37 15.94
N PRO A 66 -0.50 5.20 15.94
CA PRO A 66 0.37 5.92 15.01
C PRO A 66 0.18 5.45 13.56
N TYR A 67 0.21 6.41 12.63
CA TYR A 67 0.26 6.16 11.18
C TYR A 67 1.52 6.81 10.64
N PRO A 68 2.68 6.15 10.76
CA PRO A 68 3.95 6.78 10.43
C PRO A 68 4.15 6.96 8.92
N TRP A 69 3.45 6.23 8.06
CA TRP A 69 3.61 6.31 6.59
C TRP A 69 2.27 6.43 5.85
N PRO A 70 2.23 7.04 4.64
CA PRO A 70 1.00 7.12 3.84
C PRO A 70 0.38 5.75 3.56
N GLY A 71 1.23 4.73 3.35
CA GLY A 71 0.81 3.34 3.17
C GLY A 71 0.01 2.77 4.34
N SER A 72 0.28 3.25 5.57
CA SER A 72 -0.48 2.85 6.76
C SER A 72 -1.93 3.35 6.70
N VAL A 73 -2.14 4.58 6.21
CA VAL A 73 -3.49 5.14 6.01
C VAL A 73 -4.20 4.42 4.85
N ALA A 74 -3.49 4.19 3.75
CA ALA A 74 -4.04 3.45 2.60
C ALA A 74 -4.54 2.06 3.02
N LEU A 75 -3.75 1.33 3.81
CA LEU A 75 -4.10 0.01 4.32
C LEU A 75 -5.41 0.00 5.11
N ASP A 76 -5.55 0.91 6.07
CA ASP A 76 -6.75 0.97 6.89
C ASP A 76 -7.98 1.44 6.11
N ILE A 77 -7.81 2.35 5.13
CA ILE A 77 -8.92 2.71 4.24
C ILE A 77 -9.39 1.49 3.44
N VAL A 78 -8.47 0.67 2.89
CA VAL A 78 -8.83 -0.59 2.21
C VAL A 78 -9.61 -1.52 3.16
N GLN A 79 -9.12 -1.70 4.39
CA GLN A 79 -9.75 -2.59 5.37
C GLN A 79 -11.15 -2.11 5.81
N HIS A 80 -11.34 -0.80 5.99
CA HIS A 80 -12.62 -0.25 6.44
C HIS A 80 -13.66 -0.13 5.32
N THR A 81 -13.21 0.10 4.09
CA THR A 81 -14.13 0.39 2.96
C THR A 81 -14.34 -0.80 2.04
N GLY A 82 -13.43 -1.77 2.03
CA GLY A 82 -13.39 -2.85 1.03
C GLY A 82 -13.07 -2.36 -0.38
N ALA A 83 -12.62 -1.10 -0.54
CA ALA A 83 -12.23 -0.57 -1.83
C ALA A 83 -10.97 -1.26 -2.35
N ALA A 84 -10.82 -1.30 -3.68
CA ALA A 84 -9.64 -1.89 -4.31
C ALA A 84 -8.36 -1.13 -3.92
N PRO A 85 -7.25 -1.82 -3.59
CA PRO A 85 -5.95 -1.23 -3.29
C PRO A 85 -5.54 -0.07 -4.19
N LEU A 86 -5.52 -0.31 -5.50
CA LEU A 86 -5.12 0.68 -6.50
C LEU A 86 -6.00 1.93 -6.46
N ALA A 87 -7.32 1.77 -6.26
CA ALA A 87 -8.24 2.91 -6.19
C ALA A 87 -7.95 3.79 -4.96
N VAL A 88 -7.60 3.19 -3.82
CA VAL A 88 -7.24 3.93 -2.60
C VAL A 88 -5.92 4.68 -2.77
N VAL A 89 -4.88 4.01 -3.27
CA VAL A 89 -3.56 4.61 -3.51
C VAL A 89 -3.65 5.77 -4.51
N GLN A 90 -4.45 5.62 -5.57
CA GLN A 90 -4.75 6.70 -6.51
C GLN A 90 -5.57 7.84 -5.89
N ALA A 91 -6.56 7.53 -5.06
CA ALA A 91 -7.43 8.51 -4.41
C ALA A 91 -6.68 9.40 -3.40
N LEU A 92 -5.68 8.83 -2.70
CA LEU A 92 -4.77 9.60 -1.86
C LEU A 92 -3.74 10.38 -2.70
N GLY A 93 -3.60 10.03 -3.98
CA GLY A 93 -2.63 10.64 -4.88
C GLY A 93 -1.20 10.28 -4.50
N ILE A 94 -0.95 9.09 -3.95
CA ILE A 94 0.39 8.62 -3.57
C ILE A 94 1.01 7.68 -4.63
N ALA A 95 0.23 7.21 -5.59
CA ALA A 95 0.67 6.31 -6.66
C ALA A 95 1.86 6.87 -7.46
N ASP A 96 2.84 6.07 -7.88
CA ASP A 96 3.76 6.50 -8.94
C ASP A 96 2.95 6.81 -10.22
N PRO A 97 3.14 7.97 -10.88
CA PRO A 97 2.46 8.25 -12.15
C PRO A 97 2.92 7.35 -13.32
N ALA A 98 4.08 6.70 -13.21
CA ALA A 98 4.65 5.84 -14.25
C ALA A 98 5.43 4.64 -13.68
N PRO A 99 4.79 3.75 -12.90
CA PRO A 99 5.46 2.62 -12.26
C PRO A 99 5.95 1.66 -13.33
N ARG A 100 7.13 1.08 -13.09
CA ARG A 100 7.75 0.09 -13.98
C ARG A 100 8.21 -1.10 -13.16
N LEU A 101 8.16 -2.27 -13.78
CA LEU A 101 8.72 -3.48 -13.18
C LEU A 101 10.05 -3.80 -13.85
N ARG A 102 10.97 -4.36 -13.08
CA ARG A 102 12.15 -5.06 -13.60
C ARG A 102 11.75 -6.18 -14.56
N ASP A 103 12.69 -6.60 -15.40
CA ASP A 103 12.39 -7.61 -16.42
C ASP A 103 12.04 -8.96 -15.78
N ALA A 104 11.16 -9.72 -16.44
CA ALA A 104 10.71 -11.00 -15.90
C ALA A 104 11.85 -12.01 -15.71
N ALA A 105 12.88 -11.95 -16.56
CA ALA A 105 14.07 -12.77 -16.43
C ALA A 105 14.89 -12.42 -15.18
N GLU A 106 15.02 -11.13 -14.86
CA GLU A 106 15.73 -10.66 -13.66
C GLU A 106 15.00 -11.12 -12.39
N ILE A 107 13.67 -10.95 -12.35
CA ILE A 107 12.84 -11.41 -11.22
C ILE A 107 12.95 -12.93 -11.06
N THR A 108 12.92 -13.69 -12.16
CA THR A 108 13.08 -15.16 -12.13
C THR A 108 14.45 -15.57 -11.59
N GLN A 109 15.52 -14.85 -12.00
CA GLN A 109 16.86 -15.10 -11.49
C GLN A 109 16.95 -14.81 -9.99
N GLN A 110 16.34 -13.72 -9.51
CA GLN A 110 16.30 -13.37 -8.09
C GLN A 110 15.59 -14.45 -7.26
N ILE A 111 14.45 -14.97 -7.75
CA ILE A 111 13.75 -16.09 -7.12
C ILE A 111 14.67 -17.32 -7.01
N ALA A 112 15.41 -17.65 -8.07
CA ALA A 112 16.33 -18.79 -8.07
C ALA A 112 17.49 -18.61 -7.08
N GLN A 113 18.03 -17.39 -6.97
CA GLN A 113 19.08 -17.06 -6.00
C GLN A 113 18.59 -17.20 -4.56
N LEU A 114 17.42 -16.64 -4.24
CA LEU A 114 16.84 -16.73 -2.90
C LEU A 114 16.54 -18.19 -2.51
N LYS A 115 16.02 -19.00 -3.43
CA LYS A 115 15.81 -20.45 -3.20
C LYS A 115 17.11 -21.20 -2.92
N SER A 116 18.25 -20.74 -3.43
CA SER A 116 19.55 -21.40 -3.20
C SER A 116 20.12 -21.16 -1.81
N LEU A 117 19.60 -20.19 -1.06
CA LEU A 117 20.05 -19.89 0.30
C LEU A 117 19.62 -20.95 1.33
N ASP A 118 18.65 -21.81 0.98
CA ASP A 118 18.06 -22.85 1.86
C ASP A 118 17.62 -22.31 3.24
N ASP A 119 17.21 -21.04 3.27
CA ASP A 119 16.71 -20.35 4.46
C ASP A 119 15.18 -20.35 4.46
N ASN A 120 14.60 -20.93 5.52
CA ASN A 120 13.15 -20.98 5.75
C ASN A 120 12.66 -19.84 6.65
N GLY A 121 13.47 -18.80 6.86
CA GLY A 121 13.12 -17.61 7.62
C GLY A 121 11.94 -16.83 7.02
N GLY A 122 11.15 -16.18 7.88
CA GLY A 122 9.97 -15.42 7.46
C GLY A 122 10.30 -14.35 6.43
N TYR A 123 11.46 -13.70 6.56
CA TYR A 123 11.93 -12.67 5.64
C TYR A 123 12.18 -13.18 4.21
N ILE A 124 12.93 -14.27 4.04
CA ILE A 124 13.14 -14.89 2.72
C ILE A 124 11.82 -15.42 2.16
N GLY A 125 10.96 -15.99 3.01
CA GLY A 125 9.60 -16.39 2.64
C GLY A 125 8.78 -15.22 2.08
N GLY A 126 8.85 -14.04 2.70
CA GLY A 126 8.20 -12.81 2.24
C GLY A 126 8.70 -12.35 0.88
N GLN A 127 10.03 -12.35 0.68
CA GLN A 127 10.64 -12.01 -0.60
C GLN A 127 10.17 -12.95 -1.71
N LEU A 128 10.25 -14.27 -1.47
CA LEU A 128 9.83 -15.29 -2.44
C LEU A 128 8.35 -15.16 -2.80
N HIS A 129 7.48 -14.95 -1.80
CA HIS A 129 6.05 -14.78 -2.00
C HIS A 129 5.74 -13.56 -2.88
N ALA A 130 6.32 -12.41 -2.55
CA ALA A 130 6.13 -11.18 -3.31
C ALA A 130 6.62 -11.31 -4.76
N LEU A 131 7.83 -11.84 -4.98
CA LEU A 131 8.37 -12.03 -6.34
C LEU A 131 7.58 -13.06 -7.16
N ALA A 132 7.10 -14.13 -6.53
CA ALA A 132 6.24 -15.10 -7.19
C ALA A 132 4.90 -14.49 -7.59
N TRP A 133 4.31 -13.65 -6.73
CA TRP A 133 3.08 -12.91 -7.04
C TRP A 133 3.27 -11.94 -8.22
N THR A 134 4.39 -11.19 -8.27
CA THR A 134 4.66 -10.28 -9.41
C THR A 134 4.90 -11.00 -10.75
N GLN A 135 5.09 -12.32 -10.72
CA GLN A 135 5.17 -13.20 -11.89
C GLN A 135 3.85 -13.93 -12.21
N GLY A 136 2.80 -13.75 -11.39
CA GLY A 136 1.55 -14.49 -11.51
C GLY A 136 1.66 -15.97 -11.09
N LEU A 137 2.73 -16.33 -10.39
CA LEU A 137 2.92 -17.69 -9.84
C LEU A 137 2.17 -17.86 -8.50
N GLU A 138 1.96 -16.76 -7.77
CA GLU A 138 1.10 -16.71 -6.59
C GLU A 138 -0.18 -15.92 -6.87
N THR A 139 -1.29 -16.39 -6.29
CA THR A 139 -2.63 -15.77 -6.50
C THR A 139 -3.06 -14.83 -5.39
N LEU A 140 -2.29 -14.81 -4.30
CA LEU A 140 -2.59 -14.03 -3.11
C LEU A 140 -1.63 -12.84 -3.06
N PRO A 141 -2.13 -11.60 -3.21
CA PRO A 141 -1.32 -10.42 -2.96
C PRO A 141 -0.81 -10.44 -1.50
N PRO A 142 0.47 -10.10 -1.26
CA PRO A 142 1.11 -10.22 0.04
C PRO A 142 0.34 -9.53 1.20
N SER A 143 -0.32 -8.40 0.92
CA SER A 143 -0.94 -7.52 1.89
C SER A 143 -2.39 -7.85 2.15
N THR A 144 -3.22 -8.11 1.13
CA THR A 144 -4.66 -8.31 1.35
C THR A 144 -5.04 -9.78 1.45
N GLY A 145 -4.26 -10.69 0.85
CA GLY A 145 -4.55 -12.13 0.84
C GLY A 145 -5.90 -12.47 0.18
N VAL A 146 -6.50 -11.55 -0.55
CA VAL A 146 -7.75 -11.78 -1.29
C VAL A 146 -7.37 -12.39 -2.63
N ARG A 147 -7.94 -13.55 -2.93
CA ARG A 147 -7.62 -14.28 -4.16
C ARG A 147 -7.97 -13.47 -5.40
N GLU A 148 -6.96 -13.25 -6.24
CA GLU A 148 -7.13 -12.63 -7.55
C GLU A 148 -7.01 -13.67 -8.67
N ASP A 149 -7.34 -13.26 -9.91
CA ASP A 149 -7.15 -14.09 -11.10
C ASP A 149 -5.65 -14.39 -11.32
N HIS A 150 -5.33 -15.52 -11.97
CA HIS A 150 -3.98 -16.04 -12.24
C HIS A 150 -3.14 -15.19 -13.22
N SER A 151 -3.47 -13.91 -13.37
CA SER A 151 -2.74 -12.99 -14.23
C SER A 151 -1.58 -12.34 -13.48
N ARG A 152 -0.44 -12.20 -14.16
CA ARG A 152 0.64 -11.32 -13.72
C ARG A 152 0.08 -9.92 -13.42
N PRO A 153 0.31 -9.36 -12.22
CA PRO A 153 -0.21 -8.03 -11.89
C PRO A 153 0.46 -6.95 -12.75
N ALA A 154 -0.32 -5.94 -13.13
CA ALA A 154 0.18 -4.76 -13.82
C ALA A 154 1.06 -3.90 -12.87
N PRO A 155 1.98 -3.06 -13.40
CA PRO A 155 2.92 -2.29 -12.58
C PRO A 155 2.27 -1.40 -11.52
N ASP A 156 1.13 -0.79 -11.86
CA ASP A 156 0.33 0.04 -10.95
C ASP A 156 -0.24 -0.76 -9.77
N ARG A 157 -0.62 -2.02 -9.99
CA ARG A 157 -1.06 -2.90 -8.90
C ARG A 157 0.09 -3.30 -7.99
N VAL A 158 1.26 -3.59 -8.55
CA VAL A 158 2.45 -3.93 -7.75
C VAL A 158 2.86 -2.74 -6.89
N GLU A 159 2.77 -1.53 -7.43
CA GLU A 159 3.04 -0.29 -6.70
C GLU A 159 2.03 -0.03 -5.58
N ALA A 160 0.74 -0.21 -5.85
CA ALA A 160 -0.29 -0.06 -4.82
C ALA A 160 -0.11 -1.10 -3.69
N GLU A 161 0.27 -2.31 -4.06
CA GLU A 161 0.56 -3.39 -3.12
C GLU A 161 1.79 -3.10 -2.26
N HIS A 162 2.84 -2.52 -2.85
CA HIS A 162 4.02 -2.06 -2.12
C HIS A 162 3.63 -1.04 -1.04
N HIS A 163 2.81 -0.04 -1.36
CA HIS A 163 2.32 0.91 -0.36
C HIS A 163 1.58 0.24 0.81
N LEU A 164 0.73 -0.75 0.51
CA LEU A 164 0.00 -1.49 1.55
C LEU A 164 0.94 -2.35 2.41
N ILE A 165 1.93 -2.99 1.80
CA ILE A 165 2.94 -3.78 2.52
C ILE A 165 3.79 -2.89 3.42
N THR A 166 4.25 -1.74 2.93
CA THR A 166 4.91 -0.74 3.77
C THR A 166 4.00 -0.36 4.95
N GLY A 167 2.70 -0.15 4.69
CA GLY A 167 1.71 0.05 5.73
C GLY A 167 1.71 -1.05 6.79
N ARG A 168 1.75 -2.32 6.39
CA ARG A 168 1.82 -3.49 7.30
C ARG A 168 3.11 -3.55 8.11
N VAL A 169 4.26 -3.26 7.49
CA VAL A 169 5.55 -3.22 8.18
C VAL A 169 5.51 -2.25 9.36
N TYR A 170 4.91 -1.08 9.16
CA TYR A 170 4.93 -0.01 10.16
C TYR A 170 3.76 -0.02 11.15
N LEU A 171 2.59 -0.54 10.77
CA LEU A 171 1.47 -0.70 11.69
C LEU A 171 1.65 -1.91 12.62
N GLY A 172 2.58 -2.81 12.27
CA GLY A 172 2.98 -3.95 13.09
C GLY A 172 2.05 -5.16 12.98
N GLY A 173 2.55 -6.27 13.52
CA GLY A 173 1.93 -7.58 13.67
C GLY A 173 2.71 -8.39 14.70
N GLY A 174 2.44 -9.69 14.87
CA GLY A 174 3.35 -10.54 15.66
C GLY A 174 4.74 -10.62 15.02
N GLU A 175 5.79 -10.91 15.80
CA GLU A 175 7.20 -10.93 15.31
C GLU A 175 7.37 -11.71 14.00
N HIS A 176 6.84 -12.94 13.92
CA HIS A 176 6.91 -13.77 12.71
C HIS A 176 6.20 -13.17 11.49
N THR A 177 5.19 -12.34 11.68
CA THR A 177 4.53 -11.64 10.58
C THR A 177 5.31 -10.41 10.12
N GLN A 178 6.10 -9.80 11.00
CA GLN A 178 6.89 -8.62 10.67
C GLN A 178 8.06 -8.97 9.75
N ASP A 179 8.75 -10.08 9.98
CA ASP A 179 9.81 -10.57 9.09
C ASP A 179 9.29 -10.78 7.67
N PHE A 180 8.15 -11.46 7.53
CA PHE A 180 7.51 -11.71 6.24
C PHE A 180 7.18 -10.42 5.50
N TYR A 181 6.51 -9.47 6.16
CA TYR A 181 6.16 -8.20 5.50
C TYR A 181 7.40 -7.37 5.16
N SER A 182 8.45 -7.42 5.97
CA SER A 182 9.70 -6.71 5.69
C SER A 182 10.40 -7.28 4.45
N GLY A 183 10.43 -8.61 4.31
CA GLY A 183 10.93 -9.26 3.10
C GLY A 183 10.08 -8.95 1.87
N ALA A 184 8.75 -8.99 2.01
CA ALA A 184 7.84 -8.64 0.92
C ALA A 184 7.99 -7.17 0.48
N ASP A 185 8.16 -6.24 1.43
CA ASP A 185 8.36 -4.81 1.18
C ASP A 185 9.61 -4.60 0.31
N GLU A 186 10.73 -5.16 0.75
CA GLU A 186 12.00 -5.05 0.03
C GLU A 186 11.93 -5.67 -1.37
N ALA A 187 11.28 -6.83 -1.51
CA ALA A 187 11.13 -7.49 -2.81
C ALA A 187 10.26 -6.68 -3.78
N LEU A 188 9.19 -6.04 -3.31
CA LEU A 188 8.35 -5.18 -4.15
C LEU A 188 9.07 -3.88 -4.51
N TRP A 189 9.75 -3.25 -3.55
CA TRP A 189 10.61 -2.08 -3.76
C TRP A 189 11.68 -2.35 -4.83
N TRP A 190 12.38 -3.49 -4.70
CA TRP A 190 13.32 -3.97 -5.70
C TRP A 190 12.60 -4.20 -7.05
N THR A 191 11.48 -4.91 -7.07
CA THR A 191 10.78 -5.19 -8.33
C THR A 191 10.37 -3.93 -9.09
N LEU A 192 10.07 -2.84 -8.38
CA LEU A 192 9.70 -1.52 -8.93
C LEU A 192 10.88 -0.71 -9.49
N GLY A 193 12.11 -1.23 -9.39
CA GLY A 193 13.28 -0.60 -9.99
C GLY A 193 14.00 0.43 -9.11
N HIS A 194 13.64 0.53 -7.83
CA HIS A 194 14.31 1.39 -6.86
C HIS A 194 15.64 0.81 -6.37
#